data_AF-W2ZPY6-F1
#
_entry.id   AF-W2ZPY6-F1
#
_cell.length_a   1.000
_cell.length_b   1.000
_cell.length_c   1.000
_cell.angle_alpha   90.00
_cell.angle_beta   90.00
_cell.angle_gamma   90.00
#
_symmetry.space_group_name_H-M   'P 1'
#
loop_
_entity.id
_entity.type
_entity.pdbx_description
1 polymer ?
#
loop_
_entity_poly.entity_id
_entity_poly.type
_entity_poly.pdbx_seq_one_letter_code
_entity_poly.pdbx_strand_id
1 'polypeptide(L)'
;MTKPNLSDIERKAAIDELLWISINGTLPRGTYAKVATGMGCDPTTISAIWNRYAATGDTGVRGGEWISRIKKNSGRKRKNRDEVREKLASVPIEDRSVERRAAASAGLSRYMVRQAVKEVVLARRMPFVKPALTPNSKLRRVEHALSFVDDRTLQFEPMYNMKAKSFLIGYDSHRKQEWDGKVGIWSVTETYEAKRRSKNRDKGALCTRNIDSVDRNVYRDYLLEKAIPVIKAKWRRKEAIKLSSYNKITPSRMCHHRTQPSSPLE
;
A
#
# COMPACT_ATOMS: atom_id res chain seq x y z
N MET A 1 -39.20 31.48 -9.76
CA MET A 1 -38.96 30.87 -8.43
C MET A 1 -38.19 31.89 -7.60
N THR A 2 -38.65 32.20 -6.39
CA THR A 2 -37.97 33.13 -5.48
C THR A 2 -36.67 32.51 -4.95
N LYS A 3 -35.62 33.33 -4.77
CA LYS A 3 -34.35 32.86 -4.20
C LYS A 3 -34.56 32.39 -2.74
N PRO A 4 -34.10 31.19 -2.34
CA PRO A 4 -34.40 30.63 -1.03
C PRO A 4 -33.61 31.27 0.13
N ASN A 5 -32.37 31.71 -0.09
CA ASN A 5 -31.56 32.37 0.95
C ASN A 5 -30.61 33.41 0.34
N LEU A 6 -30.54 34.59 0.95
CA LEU A 6 -29.56 35.63 0.60
C LEU A 6 -28.22 35.34 1.28
N SER A 7 -27.13 35.46 0.52
CA SER A 7 -25.75 35.44 1.01
C SER A 7 -25.45 36.64 1.92
N ASP A 8 -24.39 36.58 2.71
CA ASP A 8 -24.05 37.68 3.65
C ASP A 8 -23.74 39.00 2.91
N ILE A 9 -23.22 38.93 1.68
CA ILE A 9 -22.96 40.10 0.82
C ILE A 9 -24.26 40.70 0.32
N GLU A 10 -25.19 39.85 -0.17
CA GLU A 10 -26.52 40.32 -0.62
C GLU A 10 -27.32 40.90 0.54
N ARG A 11 -27.20 40.35 1.76
CA ARG A 11 -27.84 40.90 2.96
C ARG A 11 -27.31 42.29 3.31
N LYS A 12 -25.99 42.50 3.17
CA LYS A 12 -25.37 43.81 3.37
C LYS A 12 -25.85 44.82 2.33
N ALA A 13 -25.83 44.44 1.06
CA ALA A 13 -26.31 45.29 -0.04
C ALA A 13 -27.79 45.69 0.15
N ALA A 14 -28.64 44.79 0.66
CA ALA A 14 -30.03 45.10 0.98
C ALA A 14 -30.16 46.17 2.07
N ILE A 15 -29.32 46.09 3.11
CA ILE A 15 -29.30 47.07 4.19
C ILE A 15 -28.77 48.42 3.67
N ASP A 16 -27.70 48.40 2.87
CA ASP A 16 -27.11 49.60 2.29
C ASP A 16 -28.13 50.33 1.39
N GLU A 17 -28.90 49.61 0.57
CA GLU A 17 -29.98 50.20 -0.22
C GLU A 17 -31.13 50.74 0.64
N LEU A 18 -31.53 50.03 1.70
CA LEU A 18 -32.57 50.53 2.61
C LEU A 18 -32.10 51.78 3.36
N LEU A 19 -30.84 51.84 3.79
CA LEU A 19 -30.25 53.02 4.41
C LEU A 19 -30.23 54.21 3.45
N TRP A 20 -29.89 53.98 2.18
CA TRP A 20 -29.88 55.04 1.15
C TRP A 20 -31.29 55.60 0.87
N ILE A 21 -32.32 54.76 0.93
CA ILE A 21 -33.73 55.19 0.72
C ILE A 21 -34.36 55.73 2.03
N SER A 22 -33.79 55.43 3.18
CA SER A 22 -34.34 55.86 4.47
C SER A 22 -34.30 57.38 4.62
N ILE A 23 -35.40 57.95 5.11
CA ILE A 23 -35.51 59.39 5.40
C ILE A 23 -35.66 59.52 6.90
N ASN A 24 -34.68 60.13 7.57
CA ASN A 24 -34.65 60.33 9.02
C ASN A 24 -34.91 59.02 9.82
N GLY A 25 -34.35 57.90 9.38
CA GLY A 25 -34.51 56.60 10.02
C GLY A 25 -35.86 55.90 9.75
N THR A 26 -36.74 56.50 8.95
CA THR A 26 -38.02 55.91 8.55
C THR A 26 -37.98 55.48 7.09
N LEU A 27 -38.49 54.27 6.80
CA LEU A 27 -38.57 53.73 5.45
C LEU A 27 -39.93 54.06 4.80
N PRO A 28 -39.96 54.69 3.60
CA PRO A 28 -41.21 54.93 2.87
C PRO A 28 -41.99 53.65 2.55
N ARG A 29 -43.32 53.72 2.48
CA ARG A 29 -44.17 52.56 2.18
C ARG A 29 -43.78 51.94 0.83
N GLY A 30 -43.66 50.61 0.80
CA GLY A 30 -43.32 49.85 -0.41
C GLY A 30 -41.83 49.70 -0.70
N THR A 31 -40.94 50.31 0.09
CA THR A 31 -39.48 50.15 -0.04
C THR A 31 -39.02 48.70 0.02
N TYR A 32 -39.53 47.91 0.97
CA TYR A 32 -39.20 46.48 1.06
C TYR A 32 -39.55 45.72 -0.22
N ALA A 33 -40.69 46.01 -0.84
CA ALA A 33 -41.10 45.38 -2.09
C ALA A 33 -40.20 45.78 -3.26
N LYS A 34 -39.77 47.06 -3.30
CA LYS A 34 -38.84 47.57 -4.32
C LYS A 34 -37.48 46.86 -4.25
N VAL A 35 -36.87 46.83 -3.06
CA VAL A 35 -35.56 46.17 -2.84
C VAL A 35 -35.67 44.66 -3.08
N ALA A 36 -36.76 44.03 -2.61
CA ALA A 36 -36.99 42.60 -2.82
C ALA A 36 -37.16 42.22 -4.29
N THR A 37 -37.84 43.07 -5.09
CA THR A 37 -38.00 42.87 -6.53
C THR A 37 -36.64 42.93 -7.25
N GLY A 38 -35.78 43.88 -6.87
CA GLY A 38 -34.41 43.98 -7.41
C GLY A 38 -33.53 42.77 -7.07
N MET A 39 -33.73 42.16 -5.90
CA MET A 39 -32.95 41.00 -5.45
C MET A 39 -33.56 39.63 -5.79
N GLY A 40 -34.80 39.59 -6.30
CA GLY A 40 -35.53 38.37 -6.62
C GLY A 40 -35.92 37.53 -5.40
N CYS A 41 -36.19 38.18 -4.26
CA CYS A 41 -36.57 37.56 -3.00
C CYS A 41 -37.95 38.05 -2.52
N ASP A 42 -38.46 37.45 -1.45
CA ASP A 42 -39.74 37.87 -0.87
C ASP A 42 -39.57 39.13 0.01
N PRO A 43 -40.47 40.13 -0.04
CA PRO A 43 -40.39 41.34 0.78
C PRO A 43 -40.30 41.08 2.29
N THR A 44 -40.88 39.98 2.78
CA THR A 44 -40.78 39.57 4.19
C THR A 44 -39.34 39.22 4.59
N THR A 45 -38.53 38.73 3.65
CA THR A 45 -37.11 38.41 3.88
C THR A 45 -36.30 39.69 4.12
N ILE A 46 -36.53 40.71 3.31
CA ILE A 46 -35.88 42.02 3.44
C ILE A 46 -36.32 42.71 4.74
N SER A 47 -37.62 42.67 5.06
CA SER A 47 -38.16 43.19 6.32
C SER A 47 -37.53 42.50 7.54
N ALA A 48 -37.40 41.17 7.52
CA ALA A 48 -36.76 40.43 8.61
C ALA A 48 -35.25 40.72 8.74
N ILE A 49 -34.56 41.08 7.66
CA ILE A 49 -33.17 41.53 7.71
C ILE A 49 -33.09 42.92 8.36
N TRP A 50 -33.93 43.87 7.90
CA TRP A 50 -33.96 45.23 8.41
C TRP A 50 -34.30 45.32 9.91
N ASN A 51 -35.36 44.63 10.34
CA ASN A 51 -35.78 44.65 11.75
C ASN A 51 -34.68 44.10 12.68
N ARG A 52 -33.92 43.11 12.22
CA ARG A 52 -32.77 42.59 12.98
C ARG A 52 -31.61 43.57 13.03
N TYR A 53 -31.28 44.17 11.90
CA TYR A 53 -30.25 45.19 11.81
C TYR A 53 -30.54 46.37 12.76
N ALA A 54 -31.77 46.89 12.72
CA ALA A 54 -32.23 47.98 13.61
C ALA A 54 -32.15 47.58 15.09
N ALA A 55 -32.67 46.40 15.45
CA ALA A 55 -32.63 45.92 16.84
C ALA A 55 -31.21 45.73 17.42
N THR A 56 -30.21 45.50 16.55
CA THR A 56 -28.81 45.33 17.00
C THR A 56 -28.05 46.66 17.02
N GLY A 57 -28.50 47.65 16.23
CA GLY A 57 -28.04 49.03 16.34
C GLY A 57 -28.34 49.62 17.71
N ASP A 58 -29.51 49.31 18.27
CA ASP A 58 -29.97 49.80 19.57
C ASP A 58 -29.22 49.18 20.77
N THR A 59 -28.61 48.00 20.60
CA THR A 59 -27.89 47.28 21.67
C THR A 59 -26.38 47.60 21.72
N GLY A 60 -25.91 48.60 20.95
CA GLY A 60 -24.54 49.12 21.04
C GLY A 60 -23.54 48.51 20.05
N VAL A 61 -23.97 47.67 19.10
CA VAL A 61 -23.09 47.21 18.01
C VAL A 61 -23.10 48.25 16.89
N ARG A 62 -22.03 49.05 16.81
CA ARG A 62 -21.89 50.08 15.77
C ARG A 62 -21.91 49.43 14.39
N GLY A 63 -22.98 49.68 13.62
CA GLY A 63 -23.17 49.15 12.27
C GLY A 63 -24.02 47.88 12.15
N GLY A 64 -24.69 47.44 13.22
CA GLY A 64 -25.72 46.38 13.20
C GLY A 64 -25.23 44.98 12.74
N GLU A 65 -26.07 43.95 12.94
CA GLU A 65 -25.77 42.58 12.47
C GLU A 65 -26.51 42.27 11.16
N TRP A 66 -25.76 41.97 10.09
CA TRP A 66 -26.32 41.55 8.79
C TRP A 66 -26.04 40.08 8.42
N ILE A 67 -25.19 39.40 9.20
CA ILE A 67 -24.70 38.05 8.89
C ILE A 67 -25.82 37.01 9.03
N SER A 68 -25.80 35.98 8.19
CA SER A 68 -26.71 34.85 8.28
C SER A 68 -26.49 34.01 9.54
N ARG A 69 -27.58 33.79 10.30
CA ARG A 69 -27.61 32.88 11.46
C ARG A 69 -27.83 31.40 11.07
N ILE A 70 -27.95 31.11 9.79
CA ILE A 70 -28.15 29.74 9.31
C ILE A 70 -26.86 28.96 9.56
N LYS A 71 -26.93 28.02 10.49
CA LYS A 71 -25.81 27.14 10.78
C LYS A 71 -25.54 26.27 9.55
N LYS A 72 -24.35 26.44 8.97
CA LYS A 72 -23.77 25.48 8.01
C LYS A 72 -23.63 24.11 8.67
N ASN A 73 -23.28 23.07 7.91
CA ASN A 73 -22.97 21.72 8.42
C ASN A 73 -23.92 21.21 9.52
N SER A 74 -25.19 21.61 9.47
CA SER A 74 -26.23 21.29 10.45
C SER A 74 -26.91 19.95 10.17
N GLY A 75 -26.64 19.37 8.99
CA GLY A 75 -27.11 18.04 8.62
C GLY A 75 -26.49 16.93 9.48
N ARG A 76 -27.02 15.72 9.28
CA ARG A 76 -26.60 14.50 10.00
C ARG A 76 -25.08 14.32 9.91
N LYS A 77 -24.43 14.26 11.07
CA LYS A 77 -22.98 14.02 11.15
C LYS A 77 -22.65 12.59 10.73
N ARG A 78 -21.49 12.43 10.10
CA ARG A 78 -20.95 11.11 9.76
C ARG A 78 -20.57 10.38 11.05
N LYS A 79 -20.71 9.06 11.05
CA LYS A 79 -20.21 8.21 12.13
C LYS A 79 -18.68 8.25 12.15
N ASN A 80 -18.09 8.17 13.34
CA ASN A 80 -16.64 8.19 13.51
C ASN A 80 -16.00 6.96 12.83
N ARG A 81 -14.94 7.19 12.05
CA ARG A 81 -14.20 6.14 11.34
C ARG A 81 -13.23 5.38 12.25
N ASP A 82 -12.74 6.01 13.30
CA ASP A 82 -11.82 5.38 14.23
C ASP A 82 -12.53 4.29 15.05
N GLU A 83 -13.77 4.56 15.48
CA GLU A 83 -14.63 3.55 16.12
C GLU A 83 -14.90 2.34 15.20
N VAL A 84 -15.05 2.57 13.89
CA VAL A 84 -15.23 1.50 12.90
C VAL A 84 -13.96 0.66 12.78
N ARG A 85 -12.80 1.31 12.78
CA ARG A 85 -11.50 0.65 12.74
C ARG A 85 -11.27 -0.20 13.99
N GLU A 86 -11.57 0.34 15.17
CA GLU A 86 -11.42 -0.36 16.45
C GLU A 86 -12.32 -1.60 16.51
N LYS A 87 -13.60 -1.46 16.15
CA LYS A 87 -14.54 -2.60 16.09
C LYS A 87 -14.14 -3.67 15.10
N LEU A 88 -13.51 -3.32 13.98
CA LEU A 88 -12.99 -4.31 13.03
C LEU A 88 -11.66 -4.93 13.51
N ALA A 89 -10.90 -4.21 14.34
CA ALA A 89 -9.66 -4.69 14.93
C ALA A 89 -9.88 -5.69 16.08
N SER A 90 -11.09 -5.78 16.65
CA SER A 90 -11.44 -6.81 17.65
C SER A 90 -11.94 -8.13 17.03
N VAL A 91 -12.41 -8.11 15.77
CA VAL A 91 -12.90 -9.32 15.07
C VAL A 91 -11.75 -10.32 14.84
N PRO A 92 -11.91 -11.64 15.00
CA PRO A 92 -10.86 -12.60 14.65
C PRO A 92 -10.38 -12.47 13.19
N ILE A 93 -9.10 -12.76 12.92
CA ILE A 93 -8.48 -12.52 11.60
C ILE A 93 -9.17 -13.32 10.49
N GLU A 94 -9.70 -14.49 10.83
CA GLU A 94 -10.39 -15.44 9.96
C GLU A 94 -11.65 -14.81 9.35
N ASP A 95 -12.37 -14.04 10.16
CA ASP A 95 -13.64 -13.42 9.79
C ASP A 95 -13.47 -12.04 9.13
N ARG A 96 -12.28 -11.45 9.20
CA ARG A 96 -11.95 -10.17 8.53
C ARG A 96 -11.85 -10.28 7.01
N SER A 97 -11.72 -11.50 6.47
CA SER A 97 -11.49 -11.75 5.04
C SER A 97 -12.65 -11.31 4.13
N VAL A 98 -13.90 -11.44 4.61
CA VAL A 98 -15.11 -11.12 3.87
C VAL A 98 -15.81 -9.92 4.49
N GLU A 99 -15.97 -8.83 3.74
CA GLU A 99 -16.59 -7.57 4.23
C GLU A 99 -17.92 -7.80 4.96
N ARG A 100 -18.77 -8.69 4.43
CA ARG A 100 -20.08 -9.00 5.02
C ARG A 100 -19.92 -9.70 6.38
N ARG A 101 -19.02 -10.68 6.48
CA ARG A 101 -18.80 -11.43 7.73
C ARG A 101 -18.12 -10.56 8.78
N ALA A 102 -17.08 -9.84 8.39
CA ALA A 102 -16.40 -8.86 9.24
C ALA A 102 -17.37 -7.81 9.80
N ALA A 103 -18.26 -7.28 8.96
CA ALA A 103 -19.28 -6.33 9.38
C ALA A 103 -20.27 -6.95 10.39
N ALA A 104 -20.75 -8.17 10.13
CA ALA A 104 -21.66 -8.88 11.04
C ALA A 104 -21.00 -9.15 12.40
N SER A 105 -19.78 -9.69 12.42
CA SER A 105 -19.03 -9.95 13.65
C SER A 105 -18.68 -8.67 14.42
N ALA A 106 -18.47 -7.55 13.73
CA ALA A 106 -18.20 -6.25 14.34
C ALA A 106 -19.46 -5.47 14.76
N GLY A 107 -20.67 -5.98 14.49
CA GLY A 107 -21.92 -5.24 14.73
C GLY A 107 -22.05 -3.96 13.88
N LEU A 108 -21.44 -3.94 12.69
CA LEU A 108 -21.42 -2.81 11.77
C LEU A 108 -22.25 -3.09 10.52
N SER A 109 -22.75 -2.03 9.88
CA SER A 109 -23.35 -2.19 8.55
C SER A 109 -22.28 -2.47 7.49
N ARG A 110 -22.57 -3.35 6.52
CA ARG A 110 -21.68 -3.62 5.38
C ARG A 110 -21.25 -2.34 4.64
N TYR A 111 -22.16 -1.37 4.53
CA TYR A 111 -21.89 -0.08 3.91
C TYR A 111 -20.78 0.70 4.63
N MET A 112 -20.76 0.67 5.96
CA MET A 112 -19.75 1.39 6.75
C MET A 112 -18.34 0.85 6.51
N VAL A 113 -18.19 -0.48 6.50
CA VAL A 113 -16.92 -1.15 6.23
C VAL A 113 -16.46 -0.83 4.79
N ARG A 114 -17.36 -0.95 3.81
CA ARG A 114 -17.04 -0.64 2.41
C ARG A 114 -16.62 0.82 2.20
N GLN A 115 -17.30 1.77 2.85
CA GLN A 115 -16.89 3.17 2.76
C GLN A 115 -15.55 3.44 3.45
N ALA A 116 -15.26 2.78 4.59
CA ALA A 116 -13.97 2.93 5.24
C ALA A 116 -12.82 2.38 4.37
N VAL A 117 -13.07 1.32 3.58
CA VAL A 117 -12.12 0.84 2.57
C VAL A 117 -11.99 1.83 1.41
N LYS A 118 -13.10 2.39 0.91
CA LYS A 118 -13.11 3.39 -0.17
C LYS A 118 -12.37 4.68 0.21
N GLU A 119 -12.55 5.13 1.44
CA GLU A 119 -11.89 6.31 2.03
C GLU A 119 -10.43 6.03 2.44
N VAL A 120 -9.91 4.81 2.20
CA VAL A 120 -8.52 4.41 2.50
C VAL A 120 -8.18 4.42 4.00
N VAL A 121 -9.19 4.49 4.87
CA VAL A 121 -9.02 4.29 6.33
C VAL A 121 -8.65 2.84 6.63
N LEU A 122 -9.14 1.90 5.81
CA LEU A 122 -8.84 0.48 5.90
C LEU A 122 -8.24 -0.02 4.59
N ALA A 123 -7.15 -0.79 4.69
CA ALA A 123 -6.53 -1.44 3.56
C ALA A 123 -6.89 -2.94 3.53
N ARG A 124 -7.30 -3.44 2.36
CA ARG A 124 -7.50 -4.88 2.15
C ARG A 124 -6.14 -5.57 1.99
N ARG A 125 -5.87 -6.56 2.83
CA ARG A 125 -4.68 -7.41 2.75
C ARG A 125 -5.10 -8.85 2.49
N MET A 126 -4.42 -9.51 1.55
CA MET A 126 -4.63 -10.92 1.29
C MET A 126 -3.66 -11.73 2.16
N PRO A 127 -4.13 -12.73 2.93
CA PRO A 127 -3.27 -13.54 3.80
C PRO A 127 -2.46 -14.59 3.03
N PHE A 128 -2.29 -14.43 1.72
CA PHE A 128 -1.73 -15.47 0.86
C PHE A 128 -0.21 -15.61 1.08
N VAL A 129 0.16 -16.52 1.97
CA VAL A 129 1.54 -16.98 2.19
C VAL A 129 1.73 -18.27 1.38
N LYS A 130 2.59 -18.26 0.35
CA LYS A 130 2.93 -19.49 -0.40
C LYS A 130 3.92 -20.37 0.40
N PRO A 131 3.80 -21.72 0.41
CA PRO A 131 2.62 -22.57 0.22
C PRO A 131 1.98 -22.96 1.57
N ALA A 132 0.79 -23.57 1.52
CA ALA A 132 0.17 -24.20 2.70
C ALA A 132 1.09 -25.30 3.23
N LEU A 133 1.78 -25.03 4.35
CA LEU A 133 2.67 -26.01 4.98
C LEU A 133 1.81 -27.11 5.62
N THR A 134 2.03 -28.35 5.18
CA THR A 134 1.48 -29.51 5.89
C THR A 134 2.06 -29.56 7.31
N PRO A 135 1.36 -30.15 8.30
CA PRO A 135 1.89 -30.29 9.66
C PRO A 135 3.30 -30.92 9.68
N ASN A 136 3.52 -31.94 8.86
CA ASN A 136 4.84 -32.57 8.68
C ASN A 136 5.89 -31.61 8.10
N SER A 137 5.51 -30.74 7.16
CA SER A 137 6.41 -29.71 6.61
C SER A 137 6.76 -28.63 7.63
N LYS A 138 5.87 -28.35 8.60
CA LYS A 138 6.15 -27.44 9.71
C LYS A 138 7.17 -28.07 10.68
N LEU A 139 6.92 -29.31 11.09
CA LEU A 139 7.83 -30.07 11.97
C LEU A 139 9.22 -30.18 11.37
N ARG A 140 9.35 -30.62 10.11
CA ARG A 140 10.66 -30.71 9.43
C ARG A 140 11.40 -29.39 9.35
N ARG A 141 10.68 -28.27 9.23
CA ARG A 141 11.30 -26.94 9.20
C ARG A 141 11.80 -26.52 10.58
N VAL A 142 11.06 -26.87 11.63
CA VAL A 142 11.47 -26.61 13.02
C VAL A 142 12.65 -27.49 13.38
N GLU A 143 12.60 -28.79 13.10
CA GLU A 143 13.72 -29.73 13.28
C GLU A 143 14.97 -29.25 12.54
N HIS A 144 14.83 -28.85 11.28
CA HIS A 144 15.92 -28.30 10.50
C HIS A 144 16.43 -26.96 11.05
N ALA A 145 15.59 -26.10 11.64
CA ALA A 145 16.06 -24.86 12.26
C ALA A 145 16.82 -25.14 13.56
N LEU A 146 16.33 -26.09 14.37
CA LEU A 146 16.94 -26.53 15.61
C LEU A 146 18.27 -27.23 15.38
N SER A 147 18.45 -27.93 14.26
CA SER A 147 19.75 -28.56 13.94
C SER A 147 20.89 -27.56 13.71
N PHE A 148 20.61 -26.26 13.54
CA PHE A 148 21.64 -25.22 13.46
C PHE A 148 21.91 -24.56 14.81
N VAL A 149 21.20 -24.93 15.87
CA VAL A 149 21.42 -24.42 17.22
C VAL A 149 22.21 -25.48 17.98
N ASP A 150 23.34 -25.11 18.54
CA ASP A 150 24.11 -25.98 19.43
C ASP A 150 23.40 -26.06 20.79
N ASP A 151 22.92 -27.25 21.15
CA ASP A 151 22.13 -27.52 22.37
C ASP A 151 22.85 -27.11 23.67
N ARG A 152 24.19 -27.04 23.67
CA ARG A 152 24.97 -26.68 24.86
C ARG A 152 25.18 -25.18 25.01
N THR A 153 25.38 -24.48 23.90
CA THR A 153 25.71 -23.05 23.92
C THR A 153 24.52 -22.16 23.58
N LEU A 154 23.44 -22.76 23.05
CA LEU A 154 22.27 -22.08 22.46
C LEU A 154 22.65 -21.07 21.38
N GLN A 155 23.85 -21.20 20.81
CA GLN A 155 24.34 -20.37 19.72
C GLN A 155 24.04 -21.06 18.39
N PHE A 156 23.81 -20.27 17.34
CA PHE A 156 23.74 -20.82 16.00
C PHE A 156 25.14 -21.24 15.53
N GLU A 157 25.27 -22.43 14.96
CA GLU A 157 26.48 -22.84 14.26
C GLU A 157 26.76 -21.86 13.11
N PRO A 158 27.99 -21.31 13.00
CA PRO A 158 28.35 -20.42 11.91
C PRO A 158 28.30 -21.18 10.57
N MET A 159 27.22 -20.93 9.81
CA MET A 159 26.96 -21.50 8.49
C MET A 159 27.97 -21.00 7.43
N TYR A 160 29.04 -21.75 7.16
CA TYR A 160 29.98 -21.51 6.05
C TYR A 160 29.47 -22.03 4.68
N ASN A 161 28.17 -21.96 4.43
CA ASN A 161 27.54 -22.49 3.23
C ASN A 161 27.67 -21.45 2.11
N MET A 162 28.52 -21.71 1.11
CA MET A 162 28.50 -20.96 -0.14
C MET A 162 27.18 -21.23 -0.87
N LYS A 163 26.35 -20.19 -1.00
CA LYS A 163 25.12 -20.19 -1.78
C LYS A 163 25.40 -19.65 -3.18
N ALA A 164 25.02 -20.38 -4.22
CA ALA A 164 24.87 -19.80 -5.54
C ALA A 164 23.70 -18.79 -5.50
N LYS A 165 23.99 -17.50 -5.71
CA LYS A 165 22.99 -16.41 -5.73
C LYS A 165 22.78 -15.95 -7.16
N SER A 166 21.52 -15.91 -7.61
CA SER A 166 21.12 -14.93 -8.62
C SER A 166 20.97 -13.57 -7.93
N PHE A 167 21.67 -12.56 -8.43
CA PHE A 167 21.58 -11.19 -7.92
C PHE A 167 20.43 -10.46 -8.63
N LEU A 168 19.36 -10.19 -7.89
CA LEU A 168 18.33 -9.20 -8.24
C LEU A 168 18.35 -8.12 -7.17
N ILE A 169 18.54 -6.86 -7.57
CA ILE A 169 18.55 -5.69 -6.68
C ILE A 169 17.19 -5.00 -6.79
N GLY A 170 16.57 -4.77 -5.63
CA GLY A 170 15.24 -4.20 -5.51
C GLY A 170 15.18 -2.69 -5.74
N TYR A 171 13.98 -2.24 -6.11
CA TYR A 171 13.52 -0.87 -6.32
C TYR A 171 13.98 0.13 -5.22
N ASP A 172 14.55 1.28 -5.64
CA ASP A 172 14.89 2.41 -4.77
C ASP A 172 13.67 3.34 -4.60
N SER A 173 12.98 3.18 -3.47
CA SER A 173 11.77 3.93 -3.12
C SER A 173 11.98 5.42 -2.86
N HIS A 174 13.21 5.87 -2.61
CA HIS A 174 13.49 7.28 -2.34
C HIS A 174 13.66 8.11 -3.61
N ARG A 175 14.07 7.50 -4.72
CA ARG A 175 14.43 8.21 -5.95
C ARG A 175 13.47 8.05 -7.12
N LYS A 176 12.43 7.19 -7.00
CA LYS A 176 11.46 6.90 -8.08
C LYS A 176 12.14 6.64 -9.43
N GLN A 177 13.29 5.97 -9.42
CA GLN A 177 14.01 5.57 -10.63
C GLN A 177 14.15 4.06 -10.65
N GLU A 178 13.78 3.46 -11.77
CA GLU A 178 13.96 2.03 -12.02
C GLU A 178 15.42 1.78 -12.36
N TRP A 179 16.12 1.04 -11.50
CA TRP A 179 17.31 0.33 -11.94
C TRP A 179 16.82 -0.88 -12.74
N ASP A 180 17.17 -1.01 -14.02
CA ASP A 180 16.68 -2.07 -14.95
C ASP A 180 17.02 -3.51 -14.50
N GLY A 181 17.65 -3.72 -13.33
CA GLY A 181 17.67 -5.01 -12.64
C GLY A 181 18.46 -6.12 -13.34
N LYS A 182 18.92 -5.90 -14.57
CA LYS A 182 19.53 -6.90 -15.44
C LYS A 182 21.03 -6.67 -15.48
N VAL A 183 21.74 -7.43 -14.65
CA VAL A 183 23.21 -7.53 -14.71
C VAL A 183 23.64 -8.48 -15.86
N GLY A 184 22.70 -9.29 -16.38
CA GLY A 184 22.91 -10.28 -17.44
C GLY A 184 22.48 -11.67 -16.96
N ILE A 185 22.28 -12.60 -17.90
CA ILE A 185 22.11 -14.03 -17.64
C ILE A 185 23.30 -14.72 -18.32
N TRP A 186 24.06 -15.52 -17.57
CA TRP A 186 25.17 -16.29 -18.13
C TRP A 186 24.85 -17.79 -18.04
N SER A 187 24.85 -18.46 -19.19
CA SER A 187 24.61 -19.89 -19.30
C SER A 187 25.90 -20.67 -19.01
N VAL A 188 25.89 -21.43 -17.92
CA VAL A 188 27.01 -22.33 -17.56
C VAL A 188 27.05 -23.48 -18.56
N THR A 189 27.84 -23.29 -19.61
CA THR A 189 27.86 -24.14 -20.80
C THR A 189 29.29 -24.41 -21.25
N GLU A 190 29.52 -25.60 -21.79
CA GLU A 190 30.79 -26.04 -22.35
C GLU A 190 30.64 -26.23 -23.87
N THR A 191 31.67 -25.83 -24.62
CA THR A 191 31.77 -26.09 -26.06
C THR A 191 32.49 -27.40 -26.27
N TYR A 192 31.89 -28.32 -27.03
CA TYR A 192 32.44 -29.65 -27.28
C TYR A 192 32.22 -30.05 -28.74
N GLU A 193 33.10 -30.90 -29.26
CA GLU A 193 32.94 -31.46 -30.59
C GLU A 193 31.93 -32.62 -30.61
N ALA A 194 30.99 -32.57 -31.55
CA ALA A 194 29.97 -33.59 -31.70
C ALA A 194 30.60 -34.95 -32.11
N LYS A 195 30.66 -35.90 -31.17
CA LYS A 195 31.24 -37.24 -31.42
C LYS A 195 30.44 -38.09 -32.43
N ARG A 196 29.15 -37.83 -32.59
CA ARG A 196 28.23 -38.58 -33.46
C ARG A 196 27.40 -37.62 -34.30
N ARG A 197 27.13 -37.99 -35.56
CA ARG A 197 26.18 -37.28 -36.41
C ARG A 197 24.76 -37.43 -35.83
N SER A 198 24.02 -36.35 -35.75
CA SER A 198 22.58 -36.38 -35.49
C SER A 198 21.86 -35.52 -36.51
N LYS A 199 20.53 -35.61 -36.55
CA LYS A 199 19.69 -34.84 -37.49
C LYS A 199 19.95 -33.32 -37.44
N ASN A 200 20.38 -32.80 -36.29
CA ASN A 200 20.55 -31.37 -36.04
C ASN A 200 22.01 -30.92 -35.90
N ARG A 201 23.00 -31.80 -36.17
CA ARG A 201 24.43 -31.45 -36.14
C ARG A 201 25.31 -32.53 -36.76
N ASP A 202 26.29 -32.10 -37.54
CA ASP A 202 27.29 -32.99 -38.13
C ASP A 202 28.33 -33.46 -37.12
N LYS A 203 28.96 -34.61 -37.41
CA LYS A 203 30.05 -35.14 -36.61
C LYS A 203 31.25 -34.19 -36.71
N GLY A 204 31.80 -33.78 -35.57
CA GLY A 204 32.89 -32.80 -35.48
C GLY A 204 32.44 -31.35 -35.34
N ALA A 205 31.13 -31.04 -35.44
CA ALA A 205 30.64 -29.68 -35.25
C ALA A 205 30.79 -29.23 -33.78
N LEU A 206 31.33 -28.03 -33.56
CA LEU A 206 31.41 -27.40 -32.24
C LEU A 206 30.01 -27.07 -31.74
N CYS A 207 29.60 -27.75 -30.67
CA CYS A 207 28.28 -27.65 -30.07
C CYS A 207 28.38 -27.18 -28.62
N THR A 208 27.36 -26.49 -28.15
CA THR A 208 27.27 -26.05 -26.76
C THR A 208 26.35 -26.98 -25.98
N ARG A 209 26.78 -27.45 -24.81
CA ARG A 209 25.92 -28.17 -23.85
C ARG A 209 26.02 -27.55 -22.46
N ASN A 210 25.03 -27.83 -21.63
CA ASN A 210 25.11 -27.53 -20.21
C ASN A 210 26.20 -28.42 -19.58
N ILE A 211 26.93 -27.86 -18.61
CA ILE A 211 27.90 -28.63 -17.83
C ILE A 211 27.11 -29.58 -16.92
N ASP A 212 27.44 -30.87 -16.96
CA ASP A 212 26.68 -31.92 -16.25
C ASP A 212 26.77 -31.75 -14.71
N SER A 213 27.90 -31.23 -14.20
CA SER A 213 28.08 -30.87 -12.78
C SER A 213 28.88 -29.57 -12.65
N VAL A 214 28.34 -28.62 -11.88
CA VAL A 214 29.01 -27.33 -11.62
C VAL A 214 29.74 -27.38 -10.29
N ASP A 215 31.06 -27.54 -10.34
CA ASP A 215 31.93 -27.57 -9.16
C ASP A 215 32.26 -26.17 -8.62
N ARG A 216 32.80 -26.12 -7.40
CA ARG A 216 33.19 -24.87 -6.72
C ARG A 216 34.11 -24.00 -7.57
N ASN A 217 35.10 -24.60 -8.21
CA ASN A 217 36.10 -23.86 -9.01
C ASN A 217 35.44 -23.27 -10.26
N VAL A 218 34.64 -24.07 -10.98
CA VAL A 218 33.87 -23.61 -12.16
C VAL A 218 32.96 -22.44 -11.79
N TYR A 219 32.25 -22.52 -10.67
CA TYR A 219 31.37 -21.43 -10.21
C TYR A 219 32.16 -20.18 -9.76
N ARG A 220 33.29 -20.37 -9.08
CA ARG A 220 34.18 -19.29 -8.63
C ARG A 220 34.74 -18.52 -9.83
N ASP A 221 35.23 -19.22 -10.84
CA ASP A 221 35.81 -18.61 -12.04
C ASP A 221 34.73 -17.85 -12.82
N TYR A 222 33.53 -18.42 -12.94
CA TYR A 222 32.40 -17.74 -13.56
C TYR A 222 32.01 -16.43 -12.86
N LEU A 223 32.02 -16.42 -11.52
CA LEU A 223 31.74 -15.21 -10.75
C LEU A 223 32.85 -14.16 -10.92
N LEU A 224 34.12 -14.57 -10.89
CA LEU A 224 35.26 -13.67 -10.98
C LEU A 224 35.45 -13.09 -12.39
N GLU A 225 35.27 -13.92 -13.43
CA GLU A 225 35.49 -13.51 -14.82
C GLU A 225 34.28 -12.78 -15.43
N LYS A 226 33.06 -13.21 -15.10
CA LYS A 226 31.85 -12.71 -15.78
C LYS A 226 31.04 -11.77 -14.89
N ALA A 227 30.66 -12.22 -13.70
CA ALA A 227 29.64 -11.51 -12.91
C ALA A 227 30.20 -10.27 -12.19
N ILE A 228 31.29 -10.42 -11.44
CA ILE A 228 31.87 -9.36 -10.59
C ILE A 228 32.35 -8.15 -11.40
N PRO A 229 33.00 -8.30 -12.57
CA PRO A 229 33.42 -7.15 -13.39
C PRO A 229 32.23 -6.32 -13.85
N VAL A 230 31.14 -6.96 -14.28
CA VAL A 230 29.92 -6.27 -14.74
C VAL A 230 29.22 -5.57 -13.57
N ILE A 231 29.19 -6.19 -12.40
CA ILE A 231 28.67 -5.58 -11.18
C ILE A 231 29.50 -4.33 -10.82
N LYS A 232 30.84 -4.43 -10.82
CA LYS A 232 31.73 -3.29 -10.54
C LYS A 232 31.57 -2.16 -11.55
N ALA A 233 31.40 -2.48 -12.84
CA ALA A 233 31.21 -1.48 -13.90
C ALA A 233 29.86 -0.75 -13.79
N LYS A 234 28.78 -1.45 -13.43
CA LYS A 234 27.45 -0.85 -13.27
C LYS A 234 27.26 -0.12 -11.93
N TRP A 235 28.17 -0.29 -10.96
CA TRP A 235 28.04 0.32 -9.63
C TRP A 235 28.69 1.70 -9.54
N ARG A 236 27.93 2.72 -9.10
CA ARG A 236 28.49 4.03 -8.74
C ARG A 236 28.99 3.98 -7.29
N ARG A 237 30.31 4.05 -7.08
CA ARG A 237 31.02 4.01 -5.79
C ARG A 237 30.40 4.99 -4.76
N LYS A 238 29.90 4.48 -3.61
CA LYS A 238 30.15 5.05 -2.25
C LYS A 238 29.39 4.43 -1.06
N GLU A 239 28.52 3.43 -1.19
CA GLU A 239 27.79 2.90 0.00
C GLU A 239 28.16 1.44 0.32
N ALA A 240 28.43 1.19 1.62
CA ALA A 240 28.82 -0.10 2.17
C ALA A 240 27.69 -1.13 2.09
N ILE A 241 28.02 -2.36 1.72
CA ILE A 241 27.09 -3.39 1.27
C ILE A 241 26.47 -4.16 2.46
N LYS A 242 25.13 -4.20 2.55
CA LYS A 242 24.39 -5.24 3.29
C LYS A 242 23.86 -6.30 2.32
N LEU A 243 24.44 -7.50 2.36
CA LEU A 243 24.02 -8.63 1.49
C LEU A 243 22.84 -9.39 2.11
N SER A 244 21.62 -9.18 1.59
CA SER A 244 20.48 -10.07 1.84
C SER A 244 20.54 -11.32 0.93
N SER A 245 20.02 -12.48 1.37
CA SER A 245 20.05 -13.75 0.62
C SER A 245 18.65 -14.34 0.47
N TYR A 246 18.29 -14.79 -0.75
CA TYR A 246 17.11 -15.63 -1.03
C TYR A 246 17.56 -17.01 -1.55
N ASN A 247 16.91 -18.08 -1.09
CA ASN A 247 17.21 -19.49 -1.41
C ASN A 247 16.08 -20.13 -2.25
N LYS A 248 16.41 -20.84 -3.34
CA LYS A 248 15.67 -22.03 -3.82
C LYS A 248 16.62 -22.96 -4.60
N ILE A 249 16.70 -24.24 -4.19
CA ILE A 249 16.74 -25.50 -4.98
C ILE A 249 16.95 -26.67 -4.01
N THR A 250 16.21 -27.76 -4.22
CA THR A 250 16.22 -29.04 -3.49
C THR A 250 17.36 -29.97 -3.95
N PRO A 251 18.09 -30.67 -3.05
CA PRO A 251 18.88 -31.84 -3.44
C PRO A 251 18.01 -33.10 -3.37
N SER A 252 17.88 -33.82 -4.50
CA SER A 252 17.46 -35.22 -4.51
C SER A 252 18.45 -36.04 -3.67
N ARG A 253 17.96 -36.74 -2.64
CA ARG A 253 18.74 -37.77 -1.95
C ARG A 253 18.99 -38.91 -2.94
N MET A 254 20.25 -39.13 -3.34
CA MET A 254 20.66 -40.44 -3.82
C MET A 254 20.62 -41.41 -2.63
N CYS A 255 19.81 -42.45 -2.76
CA CYS A 255 19.85 -43.60 -1.88
C CYS A 255 21.21 -44.28 -2.02
N HIS A 256 21.97 -44.42 -0.94
CA HIS A 256 23.05 -45.39 -0.87
C HIS A 256 22.53 -46.57 -0.07
N HIS A 257 22.22 -47.66 -0.77
CA HIS A 257 21.99 -48.95 -0.16
C HIS A 257 23.31 -49.39 0.46
N ARG A 258 23.34 -49.47 1.80
CA ARG A 258 24.44 -50.11 2.51
C ARG A 258 24.10 -51.60 2.59
N THR A 259 24.54 -52.37 1.61
CA THR A 259 24.66 -53.82 1.73
C THR A 259 25.77 -54.11 2.75
N GLN A 260 25.40 -54.63 3.91
CA GLN A 260 26.34 -55.21 4.86
C GLN A 260 26.78 -56.58 4.30
N PRO A 261 28.09 -56.90 4.24
CA PRO A 261 28.51 -58.26 3.98
C PRO A 261 28.25 -59.13 5.22
N SER A 262 27.46 -60.19 5.04
CA SER A 262 27.33 -61.30 5.99
C SER A 262 28.67 -62.01 6.15
N SER A 263 29.19 -62.08 7.38
CA SER A 263 30.33 -62.93 7.72
C SER A 263 29.82 -64.20 8.42
N PRO A 264 30.48 -65.36 8.25
CA PRO A 264 29.89 -66.68 8.45
C PRO A 264 29.89 -67.13 9.91
N LEU A 265 28.99 -68.08 10.16
CA LEU A 265 28.87 -68.92 11.35
C LEU A 265 30.21 -69.53 11.78
N GLU A 266 30.52 -69.40 13.07
CA GLU A 266 30.99 -70.45 13.98
C GLU A 266 30.49 -70.13 15.40
#